data_AF-A0A1X2G8N9-F1
#
_entry.id   AF-A0A1X2G8N9-F1
#
_cell.length_a   1.000
_cell.length_b   1.000
_cell.length_c   1.000
_cell.angle_alpha   90.00
_cell.angle_beta   90.00
_cell.angle_gamma   90.00
#
_symmetry.space_group_name_H-M   'P 1'
#
loop_
_entity.id
_entity.type
_entity.pdbx_description
1 polymer ?
#
loop_
_entity_poly.entity_id
_entity_poly.type
_entity_poly.pdbx_seq_one_letter_code
_entity_poly.pdbx_strand_id
1 'polypeptide(L)'
;MSVSFWITAGLLSLWAAFAFFRLHIKRSIRNNRARILRDLAYNGHEEPTFLGFFHPYCDAGGGGERVLWTAVRYVQHEFNDVICAIYTGDIDVSREQILLRVKTSFNIDLDARRVAIVYLKKRYLVEDGRYRDFAYPSR
;
A
#
# COMPACT_ATOMS: atom_id res chain seq x y z
N MET A 1 0.24 -48.24 -16.26
CA MET A 1 0.58 -47.26 -15.21
C MET A 1 -0.57 -47.20 -14.21
N SER A 2 -0.30 -47.18 -12.90
CA SER A 2 -1.34 -47.22 -11.87
C SER A 2 -2.04 -45.87 -11.69
N VAL A 3 -3.28 -45.89 -11.21
CA VAL A 3 -4.03 -44.67 -10.84
C VAL A 3 -3.27 -43.84 -9.79
N SER A 4 -2.56 -44.49 -8.87
CA SER A 4 -1.72 -43.83 -7.86
C SER A 4 -0.63 -42.95 -8.47
N PHE A 5 -0.01 -43.35 -9.59
CA PHE A 5 1.01 -42.55 -10.26
C PHE A 5 0.45 -41.20 -10.72
N TRP A 6 -0.73 -41.18 -11.37
CA TRP A 6 -1.35 -39.95 -11.87
C TRP A 6 -1.79 -39.02 -10.75
N ILE A 7 -2.30 -39.57 -9.64
CA ILE A 7 -2.65 -38.78 -8.45
C ILE A 7 -1.39 -38.13 -7.87
N THR A 8 -0.30 -38.89 -7.70
CA THR A 8 0.95 -38.34 -7.16
C THR A 8 1.58 -37.28 -8.07
N ALA A 9 1.58 -37.49 -9.38
CA ALA A 9 2.08 -36.53 -10.36
C ALA A 9 1.24 -35.23 -10.35
N GLY A 10 -0.10 -35.36 -10.24
CA GLY A 10 -1.01 -34.22 -10.13
C GLY A 10 -0.77 -33.40 -8.86
N LEU A 11 -0.63 -34.06 -7.71
CA LEU A 11 -0.35 -33.39 -6.43
C LEU A 11 1.01 -32.68 -6.43
N LEU A 12 2.07 -33.31 -6.97
CA LEU A 12 3.39 -32.70 -7.10
C LEU A 12 3.38 -31.49 -8.02
N SER A 13 2.65 -31.56 -9.15
CA SER A 13 2.49 -30.44 -10.07
C SER A 13 1.78 -29.26 -9.40
N LEU A 14 0.68 -29.51 -8.68
CA LEU A 14 -0.02 -28.48 -7.91
C LEU A 14 0.86 -27.85 -6.83
N TRP A 15 1.62 -28.68 -6.10
CA TRP A 15 2.56 -28.19 -5.09
C TRP A 15 3.66 -27.32 -5.71
N ALA A 16 4.24 -27.75 -6.83
CA ALA A 16 5.27 -27.00 -7.54
C ALA A 16 4.73 -25.66 -8.07
N ALA A 17 3.51 -25.66 -8.65
CA ALA A 17 2.84 -24.44 -9.10
C ALA A 17 2.57 -23.48 -7.93
N PHE A 18 2.10 -23.99 -6.80
CA PHE A 18 1.89 -23.21 -5.58
C PHE A 18 3.21 -22.64 -5.04
N ALA A 19 4.27 -23.44 -4.96
CA ALA A 19 5.59 -23.01 -4.51
C ALA A 19 6.16 -21.94 -5.45
N PHE A 20 6.06 -22.14 -6.77
CA PHE A 20 6.46 -21.16 -7.77
C PHE A 20 5.71 -19.83 -7.59
N PHE A 21 4.38 -19.88 -7.46
CA PHE A 21 3.57 -18.68 -7.27
C PHE A 21 3.93 -17.94 -5.97
N ARG A 22 4.14 -18.67 -4.87
CA ARG A 22 4.59 -18.11 -3.58
C ARG A 22 5.96 -17.43 -3.71
N LEU A 23 6.92 -18.06 -4.39
CA LEU A 23 8.25 -17.48 -4.62
C LEU A 23 8.16 -16.25 -5.52
N HIS A 24 7.35 -16.30 -6.58
CA HIS A 24 7.12 -15.17 -7.48
C HIS A 24 6.53 -13.98 -6.73
N ILE A 25 5.49 -14.18 -5.91
CA ILE A 25 4.90 -13.14 -5.08
C ILE A 25 5.93 -12.56 -4.11
N LYS A 26 6.63 -13.41 -3.34
CA LYS A 26 7.65 -12.94 -2.39
C LYS A 26 8.74 -12.12 -3.07
N ARG A 27 9.19 -12.55 -4.25
CA ARG A 27 10.19 -11.83 -5.05
C ARG A 27 9.67 -10.48 -5.52
N SER A 28 8.44 -10.43 -6.02
CA SER A 28 7.79 -9.19 -6.45
C SER A 28 7.64 -8.20 -5.29
N ILE A 29 7.14 -8.65 -4.13
CA ILE A 29 7.01 -7.82 -2.93
C ILE A 29 8.35 -7.25 -2.49
N ARG A 30 9.39 -8.09 -2.39
CA ARG A 30 10.74 -7.65 -2.00
C ARG A 30 11.32 -6.62 -2.97
N ASN A 31 11.15 -6.84 -4.27
CA ASN A 31 11.62 -5.90 -5.29
C ASN A 31 10.88 -4.56 -5.21
N ASN A 32 9.56 -4.59 -4.99
CA ASN A 32 8.75 -3.38 -4.84
C ASN A 32 9.11 -2.61 -3.57
N ARG A 33 9.29 -3.30 -2.44
CA ARG A 33 9.78 -2.68 -1.19
C ARG A 33 11.14 -2.03 -1.38
N ALA A 34 12.11 -2.75 -1.96
CA ALA A 34 13.43 -2.21 -2.25
C ALA A 34 13.37 -0.99 -3.19
N ARG A 35 12.45 -0.99 -4.17
CA ARG A 35 12.24 0.19 -5.03
C ARG A 35 11.75 1.38 -4.22
N ILE A 36 10.69 1.21 -3.42
CA ILE A 36 10.14 2.27 -2.59
C ILE A 36 11.20 2.84 -1.64
N LEU A 37 11.98 1.99 -0.96
CA LEU A 37 13.02 2.46 -0.04
C LEU A 37 14.10 3.29 -0.73
N ARG A 38 14.47 2.92 -1.97
CA ARG A 38 15.39 3.71 -2.79
C ARG A 38 14.77 5.04 -3.21
N ASP A 39 13.53 5.03 -3.69
CA ASP A 39 12.82 6.22 -4.13
C ASP A 39 12.66 7.24 -2.98
N LEU A 40 12.51 6.75 -1.74
CA LEU A 40 12.41 7.56 -0.53
C LEU A 40 13.76 7.99 0.06
N ALA A 41 14.87 7.47 -0.48
CA ALA A 41 16.19 7.60 0.13
C ALA A 41 16.20 7.23 1.63
N TYR A 42 15.50 6.15 1.98
CA TYR A 42 15.38 5.70 3.37
C TYR A 42 16.74 5.18 3.87
N ASN A 43 17.19 5.73 4.99
CA ASN A 43 18.51 5.49 5.58
C ASN A 43 18.44 4.91 7.00
N GLY A 44 17.35 4.21 7.33
CA GLY A 44 17.22 3.52 8.61
C GLY A 44 18.24 2.38 8.76
N HIS A 45 18.58 2.06 10.02
CA HIS A 45 19.53 1.01 10.35
C HIS A 45 18.94 -0.41 10.17
N GLU A 46 17.61 -0.54 10.17
CA GLU A 46 16.88 -1.81 10.09
C GLU A 46 15.91 -1.82 8.90
N GLU A 47 15.45 -3.01 8.49
CA GLU A 47 14.42 -3.14 7.46
C GLU A 47 13.08 -2.62 8.00
N PRO A 48 12.48 -1.59 7.40
CA PRO A 48 11.32 -0.97 7.98
C PRO A 48 10.05 -1.80 7.75
N THR A 49 9.10 -1.66 8.68
CA THR A 49 7.75 -2.19 8.53
C THR A 49 6.94 -1.30 7.58
N PHE A 50 6.24 -1.90 6.63
CA PHE A 50 5.36 -1.17 5.72
C PHE A 50 3.93 -1.20 6.23
N LEU A 51 3.36 -0.03 6.49
CA LEU A 51 1.95 0.14 6.84
C LEU A 51 1.18 0.72 5.66
N GLY A 52 0.23 -0.04 5.13
CA GLY A 52 -0.59 0.37 3.97
C GLY A 52 -1.87 1.08 4.39
N PHE A 53 -2.10 2.27 3.83
CA PHE A 53 -3.36 3.00 3.93
C PHE A 53 -4.03 3.03 2.56
N PHE A 54 -5.28 2.56 2.47
CA PHE A 54 -6.04 2.59 1.22
C PHE A 54 -7.00 3.78 1.26
N HIS A 55 -6.77 4.75 0.37
CA HIS A 55 -7.59 5.95 0.30
C HIS A 55 -7.73 6.40 -1.16
N PRO A 56 -8.89 6.19 -1.82
CA PRO A 56 -9.05 6.47 -3.26
C PRO A 56 -8.82 7.93 -3.66
N TYR A 57 -9.02 8.87 -2.72
CA TYR A 57 -8.94 10.32 -2.93
C TYR A 57 -8.10 10.99 -1.84
N CYS A 58 -6.78 10.95 -1.92
CA CYS A 58 -5.92 11.55 -0.89
C CYS A 58 -5.62 13.04 -1.09
N ASP A 59 -6.10 13.64 -2.19
CA ASP A 59 -5.83 15.04 -2.61
C ASP A 59 -7.08 15.95 -2.70
N ALA A 60 -8.27 15.49 -2.31
CA ALA A 60 -9.52 16.25 -2.48
C ALA A 60 -9.78 17.32 -1.40
N GLY A 61 -8.98 17.37 -0.32
CA GLY A 61 -9.05 18.36 0.75
C GLY A 61 -10.16 18.12 1.78
N GLY A 62 -10.76 16.92 1.81
CA GLY A 62 -11.91 16.60 2.66
C GLY A 62 -11.59 16.25 4.12
N GLY A 63 -12.63 16.09 4.94
CA GLY A 63 -12.49 15.70 6.36
C GLY A 63 -11.89 14.31 6.57
N GLY A 64 -12.21 13.35 5.69
CA GLY A 64 -11.65 11.99 5.74
C GLY A 64 -10.13 11.96 5.50
N GLU A 65 -9.63 12.82 4.61
CA GLU A 65 -8.19 12.96 4.36
C GLU A 65 -7.46 13.51 5.57
N ARG A 66 -8.04 14.48 6.28
CA ARG A 66 -7.45 14.96 7.53
C ARG A 66 -7.29 13.82 8.54
N VAL A 67 -8.26 12.92 8.65
CA VAL A 67 -8.16 11.72 9.49
C VAL A 67 -7.02 10.81 9.03
N LEU A 68 -6.94 10.52 7.72
CA LEU A 68 -5.84 9.74 7.14
C LEU A 68 -4.47 10.34 7.50
N TRP A 69 -4.25 11.61 7.19
CA TRP A 69 -2.94 12.25 7.37
C TRP A 69 -2.57 12.44 8.83
N THR A 70 -3.57 12.62 9.71
CA THR A 70 -3.36 12.61 11.17
C THR A 70 -2.90 11.23 11.65
N ALA A 71 -3.51 10.15 11.15
CA ALA A 71 -3.09 8.79 11.47
C ALA A 71 -1.66 8.50 10.99
N VAL A 72 -1.31 8.91 9.77
CA VAL A 72 0.06 8.80 9.23
C VAL A 72 1.05 9.56 10.11
N ARG A 73 0.71 10.80 10.53
CA ARG A 73 1.56 11.60 11.42
C ARG A 73 1.80 10.91 12.75
N TYR A 74 0.75 10.33 13.33
CA TYR A 74 0.81 9.63 14.60
C TYR A 74 1.68 8.37 14.50
N VAL A 75 1.50 7.55 13.46
CA VAL A 75 2.34 6.39 13.20
C VAL A 75 3.81 6.79 13.06
N GLN A 76 4.08 7.85 12.31
CA GLN A 76 5.43 8.39 12.17
C GLN A 76 6.05 8.88 13.48
N HIS A 77 5.24 9.35 14.43
CA HIS A 77 5.69 9.81 15.74
C HIS A 77 5.98 8.63 16.67
N GLU A 78 5.09 7.63 16.69
CA GLU A 78 5.18 6.49 17.60
C GLU A 78 6.23 5.46 17.15
N PHE A 79 6.38 5.27 15.83
CA PHE A 79 7.24 4.24 15.25
C PHE A 79 8.28 4.85 14.31
N ASN A 80 9.57 4.67 14.65
CA ASN A 80 10.69 5.24 13.90
C ASN A 80 11.06 4.43 12.64
N ASP A 81 10.66 3.17 12.59
CA ASP A 81 10.99 2.16 11.59
C ASP A 81 9.81 1.80 10.67
N VAL A 82 8.81 2.69 10.56
CA VAL A 82 7.63 2.46 9.72
C VAL A 82 7.62 3.35 8.48
N ILE A 83 7.39 2.74 7.32
CA ILE A 83 7.05 3.41 6.06
C ILE A 83 5.53 3.35 5.86
N CYS A 84 4.90 4.52 5.77
CA CYS A 84 3.48 4.63 5.45
C CYS A 84 3.30 4.62 3.93
N ALA A 85 2.64 3.61 3.38
CA ALA A 85 2.32 3.50 1.96
C ALA A 85 0.86 3.87 1.72
N ILE A 86 0.62 4.99 1.04
CA ILE A 86 -0.72 5.49 0.72
C ILE A 86 -1.09 5.00 -0.67
N TYR A 87 -2.06 4.10 -0.74
CA TYR A 87 -2.62 3.59 -1.99
C TYR A 87 -3.76 4.49 -2.44
N THR A 88 -3.54 5.23 -3.52
CA THR A 88 -4.47 6.28 -3.98
C THR A 88 -4.82 6.13 -5.45
N GLY A 89 -6.01 6.62 -5.82
CA GLY A 89 -6.46 6.75 -7.19
C GLY A 89 -6.12 8.09 -7.85
N ASP A 90 -5.51 9.02 -7.12
CA ASP A 90 -5.15 10.36 -7.63
C ASP A 90 -3.87 10.32 -8.47
N ILE A 91 -3.95 9.65 -9.63
CA ILE A 91 -2.81 9.37 -10.52
C ILE A 91 -2.19 10.63 -11.15
N ASP A 92 -2.93 11.74 -11.17
CA ASP A 92 -2.55 12.98 -11.85
C ASP A 92 -1.85 13.99 -10.93
N VAL A 93 -1.61 13.63 -9.67
CA VAL A 93 -1.02 14.52 -8.66
C VAL A 93 0.30 13.92 -8.17
N SER A 94 1.35 14.73 -8.12
CA SER A 94 2.66 14.25 -7.66
C SER A 94 2.68 14.05 -6.14
N ARG A 95 3.60 13.20 -5.66
CA ARG A 95 3.81 12.98 -4.23
C ARG A 95 4.14 14.29 -3.50
N GLU A 96 4.98 15.12 -4.10
CA GLU A 96 5.42 16.40 -3.54
C GLU A 96 4.25 17.36 -3.42
N GLN A 97 3.37 17.40 -4.42
CA GLN A 97 2.15 18.19 -4.40
C GLN A 97 1.20 17.73 -3.28
N ILE A 98 0.98 16.42 -3.14
CA ILE A 98 0.15 15.84 -2.07
C ILE A 98 0.71 16.25 -0.71
N LEU A 99 2.00 16.02 -0.45
CA LEU A 99 2.62 16.37 0.84
C LEU A 99 2.59 17.88 1.12
N LEU A 100 2.78 18.71 0.10
CA LEU A 100 2.63 20.16 0.22
C LEU A 100 1.21 20.54 0.62
N ARG A 101 0.18 19.95 -0.02
CA ARG A 101 -1.22 20.22 0.33
C ARG A 101 -1.58 19.76 1.73
N VAL A 102 -1.04 18.64 2.20
CA VAL A 102 -1.22 18.18 3.58
C VAL A 102 -0.68 19.22 4.56
N LYS A 103 0.51 19.76 4.28
CA LYS A 103 1.10 20.82 5.10
C LYS A 103 0.30 22.11 5.05
N THR A 104 -0.14 22.57 3.87
CA THR A 104 -0.84 23.86 3.73
C THR A 104 -2.30 23.81 4.18
N SER A 105 -3.01 22.70 3.91
CA SER A 105 -4.46 22.58 4.16
C SER A 105 -4.77 22.09 5.58
N PHE A 106 -3.93 21.20 6.11
CA PHE A 106 -4.17 20.57 7.42
C PHE A 106 -3.14 20.95 8.48
N ASN A 107 -2.08 21.69 8.13
CA ASN A 107 -0.96 22.01 9.02
C ASN A 107 -0.30 20.76 9.65
N ILE A 108 -0.29 19.64 8.91
CA ILE A 108 0.34 18.40 9.35
C ILE A 108 1.72 18.31 8.72
N ASP A 109 2.75 18.15 9.56
CA ASP A 109 4.14 18.03 9.11
C ASP A 109 4.58 16.56 9.06
N LEU A 110 4.93 16.06 7.89
CA LEU A 110 5.26 14.65 7.66
C LEU A 110 6.72 14.49 7.22
N ASP A 111 7.37 13.43 7.68
CA ASP A 111 8.65 13.03 7.12
C ASP A 111 8.44 12.41 5.74
N ALA A 112 8.78 13.17 4.70
CA ALA A 112 8.62 12.78 3.30
C ALA A 112 9.41 11.52 2.93
N ARG A 113 10.45 11.14 3.69
CA ARG A 113 11.24 9.90 3.48
C ARG A 113 10.55 8.66 4.07
N ARG A 114 9.45 8.84 4.81
CA ARG A 114 8.67 7.77 5.42
C ARG A 114 7.23 7.70 4.91
N VAL A 115 6.94 8.39 3.80
CA VAL A 115 5.64 8.33 3.11
C VAL A 115 5.83 7.96 1.64
N ALA A 116 5.35 6.79 1.26
CA ALA A 116 5.27 6.35 -0.13
C ALA A 116 3.86 6.59 -0.68
N ILE A 117 3.76 7.14 -1.89
CA ILE A 117 2.49 7.22 -2.64
C ILE A 117 2.49 6.13 -3.69
N VAL A 118 1.48 5.26 -3.64
CA VAL A 118 1.30 4.12 -4.54
C VAL A 118 0.03 4.33 -5.37
N TYR A 119 0.22 4.74 -6.62
CA TYR A 119 -0.87 5.00 -7.55
C TYR A 119 -1.54 3.70 -8.03
N LEU A 120 -2.84 3.60 -7.80
CA LEU A 120 -3.66 2.45 -8.16
C LEU A 120 -4.22 2.62 -9.58
N LYS A 121 -3.83 1.74 -10.51
CA LYS A 121 -4.44 1.67 -11.85
C LYS A 121 -5.92 1.26 -11.83
N LYS A 122 -6.34 0.55 -10.77
CA LYS A 122 -7.67 -0.02 -10.60
C LYS A 122 -8.36 0.59 -9.38
N ARG A 123 -8.56 1.91 -9.41
CA ARG A 123 -9.16 2.69 -8.31
C ARG A 123 -10.51 2.14 -7.83
N TYR A 124 -11.35 1.68 -8.76
CA TYR A 124 -12.65 1.05 -8.44
C TYR A 124 -12.59 -0.15 -7.46
N LEU A 125 -11.41 -0.71 -7.19
CA LEU A 125 -11.21 -1.76 -6.18
C LEU A 125 -11.15 -1.24 -4.74
N VAL A 126 -11.05 0.07 -4.54
CA VAL A 126 -10.98 0.73 -3.22
C VAL A 126 -12.06 1.80 -3.06
N GLU A 127 -13.02 1.87 -3.98
CA GLU A 127 -14.15 2.78 -3.92
C GLU A 127 -15.35 2.16 -3.20
N ASP A 128 -16.10 3.00 -2.51
CA ASP A 128 -17.26 2.66 -1.68
C ASP A 128 -18.29 1.77 -2.40
N GLY A 129 -18.50 1.99 -3.70
CA GLY A 129 -19.44 1.21 -4.52
C GLY A 129 -19.16 -0.30 -4.53
N ARG A 130 -17.92 -0.72 -4.25
CA ARG A 130 -17.52 -2.12 -4.15
C ARG A 130 -17.56 -2.69 -2.72
N TYR A 131 -17.70 -1.83 -1.71
CA TYR A 131 -17.79 -2.20 -0.30
C TYR A 131 -19.05 -1.59 0.35
N ARG A 132 -20.22 -1.84 -0.25
CA ARG A 132 -21.51 -1.28 0.19
C ARG A 132 -21.87 -1.59 1.64
N ASP A 133 -21.37 -2.68 2.22
CA ASP A 133 -21.66 -3.05 3.62
C ASP A 133 -20.82 -2.25 4.63
N PHE A 134 -19.77 -1.55 4.17
CA PHE A 134 -18.90 -0.71 5.00
C PHE A 134 -19.03 0.79 4.70
N ALA A 135 -19.57 1.15 3.53
CA ALA A 135 -19.89 2.52 3.18
C ALA A 135 -21.25 2.90 3.80
N TYR A 136 -21.30 4.02 4.53
CA TYR A 136 -22.56 4.55 5.06
C TYR A 136 -23.59 4.71 3.93
N PRO A 137 -24.89 4.48 4.18
CA PRO A 137 -25.91 4.72 3.18
C PRO A 137 -25.84 6.19 2.76
N SER A 138 -25.59 6.44 1.48
CA SER A 138 -25.71 7.75 0.87
C SER A 138 -27.15 8.24 1.07
N ARG A 139 -27.34 9.35 1.79
CA ARG A 139 -28.62 10.04 1.92
C ARG A 139 -28.99 10.74 0.62
#